data_AF-A0ABD0ZEI6-F1
#
_entry.id   AF-A0ABD0ZEI6-F1
#
_cell.length_a   1.000
_cell.length_b   1.000
_cell.length_c   1.000
_cell.angle_alpha   90.00
_cell.angle_beta   90.00
_cell.angle_gamma   90.00
#
_symmetry.space_group_name_H-M   'P 1'
#
loop_
_entity.id
_entity.type
_entity.pdbx_description
1 polymer ?
#
loop_
_entity_poly.entity_id
_entity_poly.type
_entity_poly.pdbx_seq_one_letter_code
_entity_poly.pdbx_strand_id
1 'polypeptide(L)'
;MLYARASHIVHPYNVTVAAVTNKISILRNKLGKAGLKDEGLTVPKAMGAEGKVAGNVLAGDATSLSFDRTPEEILRIVYGSGNEKVPGGFYPKGANGDIAKSYYH
;
A
#
# COMPACT_ATOMS: atom_id res chain seq x y z
N MET A 1 16.78 -3.66 -6.17
CA MET A 1 15.63 -4.06 -5.32
C MET A 1 15.62 -3.26 -4.02
N LEU A 2 14.46 -2.81 -3.53
CA LEU A 2 14.32 -2.02 -2.29
C LEU A 2 14.77 -2.80 -1.04
N TYR A 3 14.49 -4.12 -1.01
CA TYR A 3 14.87 -5.00 0.10
C TYR A 3 16.37 -4.96 0.43
N ALA A 4 17.23 -5.04 -0.59
CA ALA A 4 18.68 -4.96 -0.42
C ALA A 4 19.18 -3.60 0.10
N ARG A 5 18.32 -2.57 0.07
CA ARG A 5 18.61 -1.21 0.51
C ARG A 5 17.78 -0.82 1.74
N ALA A 6 17.14 -1.78 2.42
CA ALA A 6 16.21 -1.52 3.52
C ALA A 6 16.78 -0.59 4.62
N SER A 7 18.07 -0.72 4.93
CA SER A 7 18.79 0.08 5.93
C SER A 7 19.34 1.41 5.40
N HIS A 8 19.30 1.66 4.08
CA HIS A 8 19.82 2.90 3.51
C HIS A 8 18.96 4.09 3.95
N ILE A 9 19.61 5.21 4.25
CA ILE A 9 18.95 6.46 4.57
C ILE A 9 18.46 7.13 3.28
N VAL A 10 17.19 7.51 3.27
CA VAL A 10 16.57 8.32 2.22
C VAL A 10 16.87 9.78 2.53
N HIS A 11 17.83 10.36 1.82
CA HIS A 11 18.12 11.78 1.90
C HIS A 11 17.03 12.59 1.18
N PRO A 12 16.66 13.79 1.69
CA PRO A 12 17.17 14.47 2.89
C PRO A 12 16.46 14.10 4.21
N TYR A 13 15.56 13.11 4.19
CA TYR A 13 14.54 12.91 5.24
C TYR A 13 15.04 12.17 6.50
N ASN A 14 16.30 11.74 6.55
CA ASN A 14 16.91 10.99 7.67
C ASN A 14 16.07 9.79 8.14
N VAL A 15 15.41 9.10 7.21
CA VAL A 15 14.61 7.89 7.46
C VAL A 15 15.11 6.76 6.58
N THR A 16 15.01 5.51 7.03
CA THR A 16 15.45 4.36 6.23
C THR A 16 14.45 4.05 5.10
N VAL A 17 14.92 3.39 4.04
CA VAL A 17 14.04 2.87 2.97
C VAL A 17 12.93 1.99 3.57
N ALA A 18 13.25 1.12 4.52
CA ALA A 18 12.26 0.30 5.21
C ALA A 18 11.21 1.14 5.96
N ALA A 19 11.62 2.19 6.66
CA ALA A 19 10.69 3.06 7.38
C ALA A 19 9.76 3.81 6.42
N VAL A 20 10.26 4.28 5.27
CA VAL A 20 9.44 4.91 4.23
C VAL A 20 8.45 3.90 3.65
N THR A 21 8.90 2.71 3.27
CA THR A 21 8.01 1.67 2.72
C THR A 21 6.94 1.26 3.74
N ASN A 22 7.28 1.09 5.01
CA ASN A 22 6.31 0.79 6.07
C ASN A 22 5.24 1.90 6.18
N LYS A 23 5.64 3.17 6.12
CA LYS A 23 4.69 4.30 6.15
C LYS A 23 3.76 4.30 4.94
N ILE A 24 4.25 3.95 3.75
CA ILE A 24 3.43 3.80 2.55
C ILE A 24 2.42 2.66 2.72
N SER A 25 2.85 1.49 3.24
CA SER A 25 1.96 0.36 3.48
C SER A 25 0.84 0.72 4.48
N ILE A 26 1.18 1.39 5.59
CA ILE A 26 0.20 1.89 6.56
C ILE A 26 -0.78 2.86 5.90
N LEU A 27 -0.29 3.80 5.09
CA LEU A 27 -1.14 4.77 4.39
C LEU A 27 -2.12 4.08 3.43
N ARG A 28 -1.65 3.11 2.64
CA ARG A 28 -2.49 2.38 1.69
C ARG A 28 -3.57 1.56 2.41
N ASN A 29 -3.25 0.89 3.50
CA ASN A 29 -4.24 0.19 4.34
C ASN A 29 -5.31 1.17 4.88
N LYS A 30 -4.87 2.33 5.39
CA LYS A 30 -5.77 3.38 5.89
C LYS A 30 -6.70 3.91 4.80
N LEU A 31 -6.18 4.17 3.60
CA LEU A 31 -6.96 4.72 2.49
C LEU A 31 -7.90 3.68 1.88
N GLY A 32 -7.46 2.42 1.74
CA GLY A 32 -8.27 1.34 1.19
C GLY A 32 -9.49 0.99 2.05
N LYS A 33 -9.40 1.19 3.38
CA LYS A 33 -10.48 0.89 4.37
C LYS A 33 -10.93 -0.58 4.36
N ALA A 34 -10.04 -1.49 4.04
CA ALA A 34 -10.33 -2.92 3.87
C ALA A 34 -9.38 -3.83 4.69
N GLY A 35 -8.94 -3.34 5.85
CA GLY A 35 -8.01 -4.07 6.72
C GLY A 35 -6.54 -3.96 6.29
N LEU A 36 -5.74 -4.93 6.75
CA LEU A 36 -4.30 -4.98 6.50
C LEU A 36 -4.02 -5.82 5.24
N LYS A 37 -3.76 -5.15 4.12
CA LYS A 37 -3.48 -5.77 2.80
C LYS A 37 -2.12 -5.38 2.21
N ASP A 38 -1.44 -4.43 2.84
CA ASP A 38 -0.08 -4.03 2.51
C ASP A 38 0.82 -4.20 3.72
N GLU A 39 1.95 -4.83 3.46
CA GLU A 39 3.01 -5.04 4.42
C GLU A 39 4.25 -4.30 3.92
N GLY A 40 5.07 -3.81 4.84
CA GLY A 40 6.29 -3.10 4.46
C GLY A 40 7.36 -4.04 3.90
N LEU A 41 8.63 -3.59 3.85
CA LEU A 41 9.73 -4.46 3.40
C LEU A 41 10.03 -5.60 4.37
N THR A 42 9.67 -5.42 5.64
CA THR A 42 9.85 -6.41 6.70
C THR A 42 8.62 -6.46 7.58
N VAL A 43 8.22 -7.66 7.97
CA VAL A 43 7.20 -7.89 8.99
C VAL A 43 7.80 -8.59 10.20
N PRO A 44 7.24 -8.41 11.41
CA PRO A 44 7.56 -9.28 12.53
C PRO A 44 7.48 -10.74 12.07
N LYS A 45 8.47 -11.56 12.45
CA LYS A 45 8.61 -12.94 11.96
C LYS A 45 7.32 -13.77 12.10
N ALA A 46 6.52 -13.50 13.14
CA ALA A 46 5.23 -14.14 13.39
C ALA A 46 4.13 -13.82 12.35
N MET A 47 4.26 -12.71 11.62
CA MET A 47 3.33 -12.27 10.57
C MET A 47 3.88 -12.49 9.15
N GLY A 48 5.14 -12.90 9.00
CA GLY A 48 5.67 -13.25 7.68
C GLY A 48 5.25 -14.65 7.25
N ALA A 49 5.57 -14.99 6.00
CA ALA A 49 5.20 -16.27 5.40
C ALA A 49 5.55 -17.44 6.34
N GLU A 50 4.52 -18.23 6.66
CA GLU A 50 4.57 -19.39 7.58
C GLU A 50 5.08 -19.09 9.01
N GLY A 51 5.15 -17.82 9.43
CA GLY A 51 5.75 -17.43 10.71
C GLY A 51 7.28 -17.61 10.75
N LYS A 52 7.93 -17.81 9.59
CA LYS A 52 9.35 -18.20 9.49
C LYS A 52 10.24 -17.14 8.86
N VAL A 53 9.68 -16.22 8.08
CA VAL A 53 10.44 -15.26 7.28
C VAL A 53 10.09 -13.84 7.70
N ALA A 54 11.08 -12.94 7.80
CA ALA A 54 10.85 -11.54 8.20
C ALA A 54 10.84 -10.57 7.00
N GLY A 55 11.25 -11.02 5.81
CA GLY A 55 11.34 -10.20 4.61
C GLY A 55 10.17 -10.42 3.66
N ASN A 56 9.58 -9.32 3.18
CA ASN A 56 8.44 -9.35 2.27
C ASN A 56 8.82 -8.80 0.90
N VAL A 57 8.64 -9.64 -0.13
CA VAL A 57 8.70 -9.21 -1.54
C VAL A 57 7.29 -9.05 -2.11
N LEU A 58 6.34 -9.87 -1.66
CA LEU A 58 4.91 -9.81 -1.95
C LEU A 58 4.15 -9.92 -0.63
N ALA A 59 3.17 -9.03 -0.41
CA ALA A 59 2.25 -9.13 0.72
C ALA A 59 1.20 -10.19 0.39
N GLY A 60 1.10 -11.22 1.22
CA GLY A 60 0.13 -12.30 1.05
C GLY A 60 -0.36 -12.82 2.39
N ASP A 61 -1.50 -13.48 2.36
CA ASP A 61 -2.10 -14.08 3.56
C ASP A 61 -1.30 -15.31 4.05
N ALA A 62 -1.81 -16.01 5.06
CA ALA A 62 -1.17 -17.20 5.63
C ALA A 62 -0.93 -18.33 4.60
N THR A 63 -1.53 -18.26 3.41
CA THR A 63 -1.36 -19.19 2.30
C THR A 63 -0.47 -18.65 1.18
N SER A 64 0.17 -17.49 1.39
CA SER A 64 0.95 -16.75 0.38
C SER A 64 0.13 -16.27 -0.83
N LEU A 65 -1.19 -16.16 -0.71
CA LEU A 65 -2.03 -15.55 -1.74
C LEU A 65 -1.96 -14.02 -1.61
N SER A 66 -1.66 -13.32 -2.70
CA SER A 66 -1.61 -11.86 -2.71
C SER A 66 -2.98 -11.27 -2.38
N PHE A 67 -3.03 -10.30 -1.47
CA PHE A 67 -4.27 -9.61 -1.15
C PHE A 67 -4.85 -8.94 -2.40
N ASP A 68 -6.08 -9.32 -2.75
CA ASP A 68 -6.85 -8.69 -3.79
C ASP A 68 -7.28 -7.28 -3.36
N ARG A 69 -7.51 -6.41 -4.34
CA ARG A 69 -8.13 -5.10 -4.11
C ARG A 69 -9.25 -4.90 -5.09
N THR A 70 -10.38 -4.42 -4.61
CA THR A 70 -11.48 -4.01 -5.47
C THR A 70 -11.13 -2.69 -6.18
N PRO A 71 -11.80 -2.35 -7.29
CA PRO A 71 -11.60 -1.07 -7.95
C PRO A 71 -11.80 0.13 -7.00
N GLU A 72 -12.78 0.06 -6.09
CA GLU A 72 -13.04 1.10 -5.08
C GLU A 72 -11.84 1.28 -4.14
N GLU A 73 -11.29 0.18 -3.62
CA GLU A 73 -10.12 0.21 -2.75
C GLU A 73 -8.92 0.84 -3.47
N ILE A 74 -8.70 0.48 -4.74
CA ILE A 74 -7.65 1.07 -5.57
C ILE A 74 -7.88 2.57 -5.74
N LEU A 75 -9.10 2.98 -6.12
CA LEU A 75 -9.44 4.40 -6.33
C LEU A 75 -9.23 5.23 -5.07
N ARG A 76 -9.67 4.75 -3.89
CA ARG A 76 -9.43 5.43 -2.61
C ARG A 76 -7.94 5.67 -2.33
N ILE A 77 -7.10 4.70 -2.68
CA ILE A 77 -5.64 4.77 -2.49
C ILE A 77 -5.00 5.75 -3.48
N VAL A 78 -5.25 5.58 -4.79
CA VAL A 78 -4.60 6.41 -5.82
C VAL A 78 -5.10 7.86 -5.81
N TYR A 79 -6.34 8.08 -5.38
CA TYR A 79 -6.86 9.43 -5.17
C TYR A 79 -6.35 10.10 -3.89
N GLY A 80 -5.78 9.33 -2.97
CA GLY A 80 -5.24 9.85 -1.70
C GLY A 80 -6.29 10.42 -0.75
N SER A 81 -7.58 10.37 -1.13
CA SER A 81 -8.70 10.94 -0.38
C SER A 81 -9.36 9.95 0.57
N GLY A 82 -9.11 8.64 0.39
CA GLY A 82 -9.84 7.59 1.10
C GLY A 82 -11.31 7.49 0.66
N ASN A 83 -11.66 8.11 -0.48
CA ASN A 83 -12.97 8.12 -1.09
C ASN A 83 -12.83 7.99 -2.62
N GLU A 84 -13.31 6.88 -3.16
CA GLU A 84 -13.36 6.54 -4.59
C GLU A 84 -14.10 7.58 -5.44
N LYS A 85 -14.97 8.40 -4.82
CA LYS A 85 -15.72 9.47 -5.47
C LYS A 85 -14.98 10.80 -5.52
N VAL A 86 -13.86 10.96 -4.83
CA VAL A 86 -13.13 12.24 -4.73
C VAL A 86 -11.78 12.12 -5.43
N PRO A 87 -11.69 12.46 -6.75
CA PRO A 87 -10.46 12.34 -7.52
C PRO A 87 -9.38 13.36 -7.12
N GLY A 88 -8.12 12.97 -7.27
CA GLY A 88 -6.94 13.78 -6.92
C GLY A 88 -5.71 12.92 -6.65
N GLY A 89 -4.74 13.44 -5.89
CA GLY A 89 -3.59 12.67 -5.43
C GLY A 89 -2.58 12.35 -6.54
N PHE A 90 -2.40 11.06 -6.84
CA PHE A 90 -1.52 10.61 -7.93
C PHE A 90 -2.03 11.04 -9.31
N TYR A 91 -3.35 11.21 -9.44
CA TYR A 91 -3.99 11.68 -10.65
C TYR A 91 -4.37 13.16 -10.50
N PRO A 92 -4.22 13.99 -11.55
CA PRO A 92 -4.69 15.37 -11.53
C PRO A 92 -6.19 15.46 -11.20
N LYS A 93 -6.62 16.57 -10.59
CA LYS A 93 -8.04 16.87 -10.41
C LYS A 93 -8.71 16.89 -11.80
N GLY A 94 -9.63 15.95 -12.04
CA GLY A 94 -10.32 15.79 -13.32
C GLY A 94 -9.90 14.56 -14.14
N ALA A 95 -8.86 13.82 -13.74
CA ALA A 95 -8.56 12.51 -14.32
C ALA A 95 -9.42 11.41 -13.66
N ASN A 96 -10.68 11.33 -14.08
CA ASN A 96 -11.65 10.31 -13.66
C ASN A 96 -12.10 9.47 -14.86
N GLY A 97 -11.57 8.25 -14.99
CA GLY A 97 -12.02 7.29 -16.00
C GLY A 97 -13.44 6.76 -15.72
N ASP A 98 -13.97 5.92 -16.60
CA ASP A 98 -15.36 5.44 -16.52
C ASP A 98 -15.65 4.68 -15.22
N ILE A 99 -14.69 3.89 -14.74
CA ILE A 99 -14.78 3.18 -13.44
C ILE A 99 -14.94 4.18 -12.29
N ALA A 100 -14.20 5.29 -12.29
CA ALA A 100 -14.33 6.28 -11.22
C ALA A 100 -15.68 7.02 -11.29
N LYS A 101 -16.14 7.32 -12.51
CA LYS A 101 -17.40 8.01 -12.76
C LYS A 101 -18.62 7.19 -12.32
N SER A 102 -18.56 5.86 -12.38
CA SER A 102 -19.66 4.99 -11.92
C SER A 102 -19.94 5.08 -10.41
N TYR A 103 -19.11 5.77 -9.64
CA TYR A 103 -19.34 5.97 -8.20
C TYR A 103 -19.98 7.32 -7.87
N TYR A 104 -20.23 8.24 -8.82
CA TYR A 104 -20.76 9.58 -8.52
C TYR A 104 -22.26 9.68 -8.22
N HIS A 105 -22.94 8.54 -8.10
CA HIS A 105 -24.35 8.46 -7.69
C HIS A 105 -24.58 8.92 -6.25
#